data_AF-A0A2V8J395-F1
#
_entry.id   AF-A0A2V8J395-F1
#
_cell.length_a   1.000
_cell.length_b   1.000
_cell.length_c   1.000
_cell.angle_alpha   90.00
_cell.angle_beta   90.00
_cell.angle_gamma   90.00
#
_symmetry.space_group_name_H-M   'P 1'
#
loop_
_entity.id
_entity.type
_entity.pdbx_description
1 polymer ?
#
loop_
_entity_poly.entity_id
_entity_poly.type
_entity_poly.pdbx_seq_one_letter_code
_entity_poly.pdbx_strand_id
1 'polypeptide(L)'
;MRAVRLTAVALALLFGIPITAQMQEKVDLDAIYKIKDEGLNRSQVMDILSYLTDVYGARLTGSPQIKAAAEWTRKKLMEWELVNVNWSPGALLAAVGRTTTFRRGSSRRPVFR
;
A
#
# COMPACT_ATOMS: atom_id res chain seq x y z
N MET A 1 18.95 -33.68 -42.43
CA MET A 1 19.91 -33.27 -41.37
C MET A 1 19.82 -31.79 -40.97
N ARG A 2 19.58 -30.84 -41.89
CA ARG A 2 19.44 -29.40 -41.55
C ARG A 2 18.20 -29.09 -40.69
N ALA A 3 17.05 -29.69 -41.01
CA ALA A 3 15.80 -29.48 -40.27
C ALA A 3 15.89 -29.97 -38.80
N VAL A 4 16.54 -31.12 -38.55
CA VAL A 4 16.73 -31.68 -37.20
C VAL A 4 17.65 -30.81 -36.32
N ARG A 5 18.64 -30.15 -36.94
CA ARG A 5 19.52 -29.20 -36.24
C ARG A 5 18.76 -27.92 -35.88
N LEU A 6 17.88 -27.44 -36.77
CA LEU A 6 17.06 -26.26 -36.53
C LEU A 6 15.99 -26.51 -35.46
N THR A 7 15.34 -27.68 -35.46
CA THR A 7 14.37 -28.03 -34.42
C THR A 7 15.03 -28.23 -33.05
N ALA A 8 16.23 -28.81 -32.99
CA ALA A 8 16.98 -28.95 -31.74
C ALA A 8 17.39 -27.59 -31.13
N VAL A 9 17.78 -26.62 -31.96
CA VAL A 9 18.10 -25.25 -31.51
C VAL A 9 16.84 -24.52 -31.03
N ALA A 10 15.72 -24.66 -31.73
CA ALA A 10 14.45 -24.05 -31.32
C ALA A 10 13.95 -24.62 -29.96
N LEU A 11 14.12 -25.92 -29.74
CA LEU A 11 13.78 -26.55 -28.45
C LEU A 11 14.70 -26.06 -27.33
N ALA A 12 16.00 -25.95 -27.57
CA ALA A 12 16.97 -25.45 -26.58
C ALA A 12 16.69 -23.99 -26.18
N LEU A 13 16.28 -23.15 -27.14
CA LEU A 13 15.84 -21.78 -26.84
C LEU A 13 14.53 -21.75 -26.03
N LEU A 14 13.55 -22.58 -26.38
CA LEU A 14 12.25 -22.58 -25.69
C LEU A 14 12.36 -23.06 -24.22
N PHE A 15 13.26 -24.01 -23.94
CA PHE A 15 13.48 -24.54 -22.59
C PHE A 15 14.58 -23.83 -21.78
N GLY A 16 15.48 -23.08 -22.43
CA GLY A 16 16.55 -22.33 -21.73
C GLY A 16 16.11 -21.00 -21.11
N ILE A 17 15.09 -20.34 -21.67
CA ILE A 17 14.58 -19.03 -21.21
C ILE A 17 13.93 -19.07 -19.81
N PRO A 18 13.15 -20.09 -19.39
CA PRO A 18 12.59 -20.10 -18.04
C PRO A 18 13.63 -20.33 -16.94
N ILE A 19 14.82 -20.86 -17.27
CA ILE A 19 15.87 -21.18 -16.28
C ILE A 19 16.55 -19.90 -15.76
N THR A 20 16.68 -18.87 -16.60
CA THR A 20 17.26 -17.58 -16.17
C THR A 20 16.24 -16.68 -15.46
N ALA A 21 14.94 -16.89 -15.67
CA ALA A 21 13.87 -16.16 -14.99
C ALA A 21 13.68 -16.57 -13.51
N GLN A 22 14.25 -17.72 -13.11
CA GLN A 22 14.24 -18.23 -11.74
C GLN A 22 15.57 -18.01 -11.01
N MET A 23 16.43 -17.11 -11.51
CA MET A 23 17.65 -16.74 -10.81
C MET A 23 17.27 -15.97 -9.55
N GLN A 24 17.04 -16.73 -8.48
CA GLN A 24 16.71 -16.26 -7.14
C GLN A 24 17.68 -15.14 -6.79
N GLU A 25 17.14 -13.97 -6.44
CA GLU A 25 17.91 -12.86 -5.92
C GLU A 25 18.83 -13.41 -4.80
N LYS A 26 20.14 -13.20 -4.92
CA LYS A 26 21.10 -13.73 -3.94
C LYS A 26 20.79 -13.07 -2.60
N VAL A 27 20.05 -13.80 -1.77
CA VAL A 27 19.60 -13.31 -0.46
C VAL A 27 20.84 -13.00 0.37
N ASP A 28 21.03 -11.73 0.68
CA ASP A 28 22.09 -11.28 1.57
C ASP A 28 21.70 -11.62 3.01
N LEU A 29 22.33 -12.68 3.54
CA LEU A 29 22.09 -13.14 4.91
C LEU A 29 22.54 -12.10 5.94
N ASP A 30 23.56 -11.31 5.64
CA ASP A 30 24.06 -10.28 6.56
C ASP A 30 23.04 -9.14 6.70
N ALA A 31 22.40 -8.75 5.59
CA ALA A 31 21.28 -7.81 5.62
C ALA A 31 20.11 -8.34 6.46
N ILE A 32 19.77 -9.63 6.36
CA ILE A 32 18.71 -10.24 7.18
C ILE A 32 19.07 -10.20 8.66
N TYR A 33 20.31 -10.53 9.03
CA TYR A 33 20.73 -10.47 10.44
C TYR A 33 20.71 -9.04 10.97
N LYS A 34 21.10 -8.06 10.15
CA LYS A 34 21.00 -6.65 10.52
C LYS A 34 19.56 -6.20 10.76
N ILE A 35 18.61 -6.58 9.89
CA ILE A 35 17.18 -6.27 10.07
C ILE A 35 16.65 -6.93 11.35
N LYS A 36 17.05 -8.17 11.64
CA LYS A 36 16.65 -8.87 12.87
C LYS A 36 17.19 -8.16 14.12
N ASP A 37 18.46 -7.74 14.09
CA ASP A 37 19.07 -6.99 15.19
C ASP A 37 18.37 -5.64 15.41
N GLU A 38 18.07 -4.91 14.34
CA GLU A 38 17.33 -3.65 14.41
C GLU A 38 15.91 -3.85 14.97
N GLY A 39 15.21 -4.91 14.56
CA GLY A 39 13.85 -5.22 15.04
C GLY A 39 13.77 -5.72 16.48
N LEU A 40 14.79 -6.45 16.95
CA LEU A 40 14.78 -7.10 18.28
C LEU A 40 15.51 -6.27 19.34
N ASN A 41 16.68 -5.71 19.01
CA ASN A 41 17.54 -5.03 19.98
C ASN A 41 17.41 -3.50 19.92
N ARG A 42 17.01 -2.92 18.78
CA ARG A 42 16.93 -1.46 18.56
C ARG A 42 15.56 -1.01 18.06
N SER A 43 14.50 -1.61 18.61
CA SER A 43 13.14 -1.36 18.17
C SER A 43 12.65 0.05 18.53
N GLN A 44 12.18 0.80 17.54
CA GLN A 44 11.53 2.11 17.73
C GLN A 44 9.99 2.00 17.89
N VAL A 45 9.46 0.77 17.94
CA VAL A 45 8.00 0.53 17.93
C VAL A 45 7.31 1.19 19.11
N MET A 46 7.93 1.16 20.30
CA MET A 46 7.30 1.70 21.52
C MET A 46 7.15 3.22 21.47
N ASP A 47 8.14 3.93 20.93
CA ASP A 47 8.08 5.39 20.78
C ASP A 47 7.01 5.79 19.75
N ILE A 48 7.01 5.12 18.59
CA ILE A 48 6.02 5.37 17.53
C ILE A 48 4.61 5.08 18.04
N LEU A 49 4.43 3.98 18.78
CA LEU A 49 3.15 3.59 19.34
C LEU A 49 2.65 4.62 20.36
N SER A 50 3.51 5.08 21.28
CA SER A 50 3.15 6.10 22.28
C SER A 50 2.68 7.40 21.61
N TYR A 51 3.36 7.87 20.56
CA TYR A 51 2.89 9.04 19.80
C TYR A 51 1.49 8.82 19.21
N LEU A 52 1.22 7.62 18.70
CA LEU A 52 -0.08 7.28 18.12
C LEU A 52 -1.17 7.08 19.17
N THR A 53 -0.88 6.58 20.36
CA THR A 53 -1.89 6.30 21.40
C THR A 53 -2.10 7.47 22.34
N ASP A 54 -1.04 8.19 22.70
CA ASP A 54 -1.08 9.17 23.79
C ASP A 54 -1.35 10.58 23.25
N VAL A 55 -0.78 10.95 22.10
CA VAL A 55 -0.97 12.28 21.49
C VAL A 55 -2.25 12.34 20.66
N TYR A 56 -2.45 11.36 19.76
CA TYR A 56 -3.60 11.36 18.85
C TYR A 56 -4.82 10.61 19.38
N GLY A 57 -4.64 9.67 20.31
CA GLY A 57 -5.74 9.01 21.02
C GLY A 57 -6.77 8.32 20.11
N ALA A 58 -8.05 8.43 20.48
CA ALA A 58 -9.15 7.77 19.79
C ALA A 58 -9.33 8.26 18.33
N ARG A 59 -8.95 7.41 17.36
CA ARG A 59 -9.07 7.65 15.91
C ARG A 59 -10.44 7.27 15.36
N LEU A 60 -11.49 7.91 15.88
CA LEU A 60 -12.84 7.71 15.35
C LEU A 60 -12.93 8.18 13.89
N THR A 61 -13.56 7.38 13.03
CA THR A 61 -13.71 7.70 11.60
C THR A 61 -14.49 9.00 11.42
N GLY A 62 -13.86 10.00 10.78
CA GLY A 62 -14.44 11.32 10.54
C GLY A 62 -14.06 12.40 11.56
N SER A 63 -13.32 12.05 12.63
CA SER A 63 -12.82 13.05 13.59
C SER A 63 -11.59 13.81 13.05
N PRO A 64 -11.26 15.00 13.59
CA PRO A 64 -10.02 15.69 13.24
C PRO A 64 -8.76 14.90 13.62
N GLN A 65 -8.83 14.06 14.65
CA GLN A 65 -7.69 13.30 15.17
C GLN A 65 -7.16 12.27 14.16
N ILE A 66 -8.03 11.63 13.35
CA ILE A 66 -7.58 10.67 12.34
C ILE A 66 -6.77 11.34 11.22
N LYS A 67 -7.14 12.58 10.84
CA LYS A 67 -6.41 13.36 9.83
C LYS A 67 -5.05 13.81 10.37
N ALA A 68 -5.01 14.27 11.61
CA ALA A 68 -3.77 14.71 12.26
C ALA A 68 -2.79 13.53 12.45
N ALA A 69 -3.28 12.36 12.86
CA ALA A 69 -2.47 11.16 12.97
C ALA A 69 -1.93 10.70 11.61
N ALA A 70 -2.77 10.71 10.56
CA ALA A 70 -2.34 10.34 9.21
C ALA A 70 -1.24 11.28 8.66
N GLU A 71 -1.37 12.58 8.89
CA GLU A 71 -0.36 13.55 8.47
C GLU A 71 0.96 13.38 9.24
N TRP A 72 0.90 13.04 10.53
CA TRP A 72 2.11 12.71 11.29
C TRP A 72 2.79 11.45 10.79
N THR A 73 2.03 10.38 10.53
CA THR A 73 2.57 9.14 9.95
C THR A 73 3.22 9.41 8.60
N ARG A 74 2.59 10.23 7.76
CA ARG A 74 3.17 10.65 6.48
C ARG A 74 4.55 11.31 6.69
N LYS A 75 4.67 12.25 7.63
CA LYS A 75 5.94 12.91 7.95
C LYS A 75 7.01 11.91 8.41
N LYS A 76 6.65 10.99 9.30
CA LYS A 76 7.58 9.94 9.77
C LYS A 76 8.06 9.02 8.65
N LEU A 77 7.18 8.64 7.72
CA LEU A 77 7.57 7.85 6.55
C LEU A 77 8.47 8.65 5.59
N MET A 78 8.25 9.97 5.44
CA MET A 78 9.14 10.84 4.67
C MET A 78 10.51 11.03 5.33
N GLU A 79 10.58 11.07 6.67
CA GLU A 79 11.85 11.11 7.42
C GLU A 79 12.69 9.84 7.19
N TRP A 80 12.05 8.69 6.97
CA TRP A 80 12.73 7.43 6.60
C TRP A 80 13.00 7.31 5.10
N GLU A 81 12.90 8.41 4.36
CA GLU A 81 13.18 8.50 2.93
C GLU A 81 12.30 7.58 2.06
N LEU A 82 11.09 7.22 2.52
CA LEU A 82 10.17 6.44 1.69
C LEU A 82 9.68 7.27 0.50
N VAL A 83 9.79 6.68 -0.68
CA VAL A 83 9.23 7.23 -1.92
C VAL A 83 7.73 6.95 -2.03
N ASN A 84 6.98 7.88 -2.63
CA ASN A 84 5.55 7.73 -2.92
C ASN A 84 4.61 7.59 -1.70
N VAL A 85 4.84 8.36 -0.64
CA VAL A 85 3.94 8.38 0.54
C VAL A 85 2.72 9.25 0.26
N ASN A 86 1.54 8.64 0.13
CA ASN A 86 0.26 9.33 -0.11
C ASN A 86 -0.82 8.91 0.90
N TRP A 87 -1.60 9.87 1.38
CA TRP A 87 -2.77 9.65 2.23
C TRP A 87 -4.01 10.15 1.49
N SER A 88 -5.00 9.27 1.27
CA SER A 88 -6.29 9.65 0.68
C SER A 88 -7.32 9.82 1.80
N PRO A 89 -7.71 11.07 2.15
CA PRO A 89 -8.62 11.33 3.26
C PRO A 89 -10.07 10.89 3.02
N GLY A 90 -10.40 10.34 1.85
CA GLY A 90 -11.79 10.34 1.37
C GLY A 90 -12.19 9.31 0.31
N ALA A 91 -11.55 8.13 0.23
CA ALA A 91 -12.06 7.09 -0.68
C ALA A 91 -13.50 6.65 -0.33
N LEU A 92 -13.85 6.66 0.97
CA LEU A 92 -15.20 6.32 1.44
C LEU A 92 -16.21 7.45 1.20
N LEU A 93 -15.83 8.72 1.37
CA LEU A 93 -16.72 9.87 1.15
C LEU A 93 -16.91 10.18 -0.35
N ALA A 94 -15.90 9.94 -1.18
CA ALA A 94 -15.99 10.06 -2.62
C ALA A 94 -16.77 8.90 -3.28
N ALA A 95 -16.89 7.76 -2.60
CA ALA A 95 -17.77 6.65 -3.00
C ALA A 95 -19.21 6.86 -2.47
N VAL A 96 -19.36 7.29 -1.22
CA VAL A 96 -20.67 7.58 -0.59
C VAL A 96 -21.38 8.78 -1.24
N GLY A 97 -20.65 9.75 -1.79
CA GLY A 97 -21.24 10.87 -2.53
C GLY A 97 -21.63 10.58 -3.98
N ARG A 98 -21.21 9.45 -4.57
CA ARG A 98 -21.41 9.17 -6.01
C ARG A 98 -22.40 8.05 -6.33
N THR A 99 -22.92 7.32 -5.35
CA THR A 99 -23.86 6.21 -5.63
C THR A 99 -25.14 6.20 -4.79
N THR A 100 -25.30 7.07 -3.80
CA THR A 100 -26.53 7.13 -2.96
C THR A 100 -27.32 8.42 -3.08
N THR A 101 -27.37 9.03 -4.26
CA THR A 101 -28.56 9.84 -4.61
C THR A 101 -29.68 8.88 -4.96
N PHE A 102 -30.39 8.37 -3.95
CA PHE A 102 -31.77 7.94 -4.16
C PHE A 102 -32.52 9.19 -4.61
N ARG A 103 -32.72 9.31 -5.93
CA ARG A 103 -33.53 10.36 -6.57
C ARG A 103 -34.96 10.16 -6.09
N ARG A 104 -35.29 10.70 -4.91
CA ARG A 104 -36.65 10.81 -4.41
C ARG A 104 -37.44 11.52 -5.51
N GLY A 105 -38.40 10.79 -6.07
CA GLY A 105 -39.24 11.25 -7.17
C GLY A 105 -39.73 12.66 -6.93
N SER A 106 -39.60 13.51 -7.95
CA SER A 106 -40.22 14.82 -8.00
C SER A 106 -41.73 14.66 -8.01
N SER A 107 -42.31 14.47 -6.82
CA SER A 107 -43.73 14.63 -6.57
C SER A 107 -44.00 16.13 -6.64
N ARG A 108 -44.38 16.59 -7.84
CA ARG A 108 -45.20 17.78 -7.98
C ARG A 108 -46.43 17.60 -7.10
N ARG A 109 -46.54 18.38 -6.02
CA ARG A 109 -47.82 18.70 -5.39
C ARG A 109 -47.85 20.18 -4.99
N PRO A 110 -49.04 20.79 -5.07
CA PRO A 110 -49.22 22.13 -5.61
C PRO A 110 -49.01 23.22 -4.56
N VAL A 111 -48.63 24.39 -5.05
CA VAL A 111 -48.63 25.63 -4.30
C VAL A 111 -50.09 25.97 -3.94
N PHE A 112 -50.39 25.93 -2.66
CA PHE A 112 -51.53 26.64 -2.07
C PHE A 112 -51.00 27.48 -0.92
N ARG A 113 -50.62 28.71 -1.22
CA ARG A 113 -51.15 29.95 -0.63
C ARG A 113 -50.35 31.13 -1.16
#